data_AF-A0A920M8T1-F1
#
_entry.id   AF-A0A920M8T1-F1
#
_cell.length_a   1.000
_cell.length_b   1.000
_cell.length_c   1.000
_cell.angle_alpha   90.00
_cell.angle_beta   90.00
_cell.angle_gamma   90.00
#
_symmetry.space_group_name_H-M   'P 1'
#
loop_
_entity.id
_entity.type
_entity.pdbx_description
1 polymer ?
#
loop_
_entity_poly.entity_id
_entity_poly.type
_entity_poly.pdbx_seq_one_letter_code
_entity_poly.pdbx_strand_id
1 'polypeptide(L)'
;MELTVKEIGDITGGQPFGDLDAIVKGVSTDSRSIEKKQLFVPIIAERNGHDFVIDAMTNGASGHLFSQGDPQGNAIRVKDTLVALQDLAKFARKKITGDVVGITGSVGKTTTKDILFSSLRNLTEVHVSKRSYNNELGLPLTILDAKSSTKHLILEMGARGPGQIAELAEIANPTIGIITRVAPAHTEFFKDIDHIAETKGALIEFLPSSGTAILNNDDPRVAEMAKLTNARIVTYGLENATVTAENISIGNDLTTSFQITTPWGTATTRINIPGVHNVTNALAAISAGCQWGLG
;
A
#
# COMPACT_ATOMS: atom_id res chain seq x y z
N MET A 1 5.14 -15.45 1.46
CA MET A 1 6.61 -15.65 1.54
C MET A 1 6.93 -17.05 2.10
N GLU A 2 7.95 -17.74 1.60
CA GLU A 2 8.50 -18.99 2.14
C GLU A 2 10.03 -18.87 2.19
N LEU A 3 10.63 -18.99 3.38
CA LEU A 3 12.05 -18.79 3.65
C LEU A 3 12.52 -19.72 4.77
N THR A 4 13.82 -20.00 4.80
CA THR A 4 14.49 -20.64 5.94
C THR A 4 14.81 -19.61 7.04
N VAL A 5 15.02 -20.10 8.27
CA VAL A 5 15.50 -19.27 9.40
C VAL A 5 16.81 -18.58 9.06
N LYS A 6 17.72 -19.28 8.35
CA LYS A 6 18.98 -18.70 7.86
C LYS A 6 18.76 -17.54 6.91
N GLU A 7 17.93 -17.71 5.88
CA GLU A 7 17.64 -16.63 4.91
C GLU A 7 17.00 -15.41 5.58
N ILE A 8 16.14 -15.62 6.58
CA ILE A 8 15.57 -14.52 7.38
C ILE A 8 16.68 -13.77 8.13
N GLY A 9 17.63 -14.49 8.74
CA GLY A 9 18.82 -13.90 9.35
C GLY A 9 19.62 -13.07 8.36
N ASP A 10 19.91 -13.61 7.17
CA ASP A 10 20.68 -12.93 6.12
C ASP A 10 19.97 -11.66 5.61
N ILE A 11 18.65 -11.71 5.38
CA ILE A 11 17.86 -10.57 4.88
C ILE A 11 17.79 -9.45 5.91
N THR A 12 17.63 -9.80 7.18
CA THR A 12 17.43 -8.83 8.28
C THR A 12 18.75 -8.38 8.92
N GLY A 13 19.89 -8.96 8.52
CA GLY A 13 21.17 -8.80 9.21
C GLY A 13 21.15 -9.33 10.65
N GLY A 14 20.19 -10.21 10.96
CA GLY A 14 19.98 -10.76 12.29
C GLY A 14 20.79 -12.04 12.55
N GLN A 15 20.98 -12.36 13.82
CA GLN A 15 21.65 -13.61 14.23
C GLN A 15 20.60 -14.72 14.42
N PRO A 16 20.62 -15.79 13.62
CA PRO A 16 19.68 -16.90 13.76
C PRO A 16 20.09 -17.90 14.85
N PHE A 17 19.10 -18.54 15.46
CA PHE A 17 19.20 -19.58 16.49
C PHE A 17 18.23 -20.73 16.17
N GLY A 18 18.55 -21.93 16.65
CA GLY A 18 17.73 -23.13 16.42
C GLY A 18 18.11 -23.86 15.13
N ASP A 19 17.11 -24.45 14.47
CA ASP A 19 17.28 -25.13 13.18
C ASP A 19 17.30 -24.08 12.04
N LEU A 20 18.48 -23.87 11.46
CA LEU A 20 18.71 -22.88 10.42
C LEU A 20 17.99 -23.20 9.10
N ASP A 21 17.67 -24.48 8.87
CA ASP A 21 17.01 -24.97 7.66
C ASP A 21 15.48 -25.06 7.84
N ALA A 22 14.97 -24.74 9.04
CA ALA A 22 13.54 -24.75 9.31
C ALA A 22 12.81 -23.75 8.41
N ILE A 23 11.74 -24.23 7.76
CA ILE A 23 10.96 -23.45 6.81
C ILE A 23 9.88 -22.65 7.54
N VAL A 24 9.87 -21.35 7.26
CA VAL A 24 8.88 -20.38 7.70
C VAL A 24 8.06 -19.92 6.50
N LYS A 25 6.73 -19.94 6.65
CA LYS A 25 5.73 -19.60 5.63
C LYS A 25 4.80 -18.51 6.16
N GLY A 26 4.96 -17.30 5.66
CA GLY A 26 4.20 -16.14 6.09
C GLY A 26 4.71 -15.49 7.38
N VAL A 27 4.10 -14.37 7.74
CA VAL A 27 4.49 -13.51 8.87
C VAL A 27 3.24 -13.05 9.61
N SER A 28 3.28 -13.01 10.93
CA SER A 28 2.25 -12.41 11.77
C SER A 28 2.88 -11.57 12.89
N THR A 29 2.22 -10.46 13.24
CA THR A 29 2.54 -9.66 14.43
C THR A 29 1.54 -9.88 15.57
N ASP A 30 0.57 -10.78 15.38
CA ASP A 30 -0.46 -11.11 16.38
C ASP A 30 -0.37 -12.60 16.74
N SER A 31 0.01 -12.89 17.99
CA SER A 31 0.16 -14.24 18.51
C SER A 31 -1.17 -15.00 18.58
N ARG A 32 -2.31 -14.31 18.60
CA ARG A 32 -3.65 -14.90 18.69
C ARG A 32 -4.16 -15.44 17.36
N SER A 33 -3.66 -14.89 16.25
CA SER A 33 -4.05 -15.28 14.90
C SER A 33 -2.90 -15.89 14.11
N ILE A 34 -1.81 -16.27 14.78
CA ILE A 34 -0.66 -16.87 14.11
C ILE A 34 -1.04 -18.24 13.54
N GLU A 35 -0.70 -18.47 12.29
CA GLU A 35 -0.92 -19.73 11.61
C GLU A 35 0.32 -20.62 11.70
N LYS A 36 0.11 -21.93 11.52
CA LYS A 36 1.20 -22.90 11.50
C LYS A 36 2.26 -22.50 10.50
N LYS A 37 3.52 -22.55 10.94
CA LYS A 37 4.71 -22.21 10.17
C LYS A 37 4.96 -20.74 9.90
N GLN A 38 4.16 -19.81 10.43
CA GLN A 38 4.47 -18.38 10.28
C GLN A 38 5.65 -17.93 11.15
N LEU A 39 6.28 -16.82 10.74
CA LEU A 39 7.20 -16.04 11.59
C LEU A 39 6.37 -15.18 12.53
N PHE A 40 6.62 -15.24 13.83
CA PHE A 40 6.12 -14.22 14.74
C PHE A 40 7.06 -13.01 14.79
N VAL A 41 6.53 -11.81 14.55
CA VAL A 41 7.28 -10.56 14.65
C VAL A 41 6.72 -9.73 15.81
N PRO A 42 7.38 -9.73 16.97
CA PRO A 42 6.91 -8.95 18.11
C PRO A 42 7.13 -7.46 17.85
N ILE A 43 6.07 -6.68 17.91
CA ILE A 43 6.11 -5.22 17.75
C ILE A 43 5.99 -4.56 19.13
N ILE A 44 6.82 -3.56 19.40
CA ILE A 44 6.73 -2.74 20.60
C ILE A 44 5.83 -1.55 20.28
N ALA A 45 4.63 -1.54 20.84
CA ALA A 45 3.67 -0.43 20.75
C ALA A 45 3.12 -0.13 22.15
N GLU A 46 1.79 -0.06 22.33
CA GLU A 46 1.17 0.08 23.66
C GLU A 46 1.53 -1.09 24.60
N ARG A 47 1.70 -2.29 24.04
CA ARG A 47 2.21 -3.48 24.73
C ARG A 47 3.49 -3.95 24.05
N ASN A 48 4.35 -4.60 24.83
CA ASN A 48 5.56 -5.19 24.30
C ASN A 48 5.23 -6.54 23.65
N GLY A 49 5.35 -6.63 22.34
CA GLY A 49 5.08 -7.87 21.60
C GLY A 49 5.94 -9.07 22.05
N HIS A 50 7.11 -8.82 22.65
CA HIS A 50 8.01 -9.88 23.10
C HIS A 50 7.41 -10.71 24.24
N ASP A 51 6.47 -10.15 24.99
CA ASP A 51 5.76 -10.85 26.08
C ASP A 51 4.92 -12.02 25.55
N PHE A 52 4.65 -12.08 24.24
CA PHE A 52 3.80 -13.10 23.62
C PHE A 52 4.55 -14.10 22.74
N VAL A 53 5.88 -14.10 22.77
CA VAL A 53 6.69 -15.04 21.97
C VAL A 53 6.35 -16.49 22.31
N ILE A 54 6.23 -16.83 23.60
CA ILE A 54 5.89 -18.19 24.05
C ILE A 54 4.50 -18.60 23.54
N ASP A 55 3.52 -17.70 23.61
CA ASP A 55 2.16 -17.96 23.09
C ASP A 55 2.18 -18.20 21.58
N ALA A 56 2.91 -17.38 20.84
CA ALA A 56 3.05 -17.52 19.38
C ALA A 56 3.70 -18.85 18.97
N MET A 57 4.76 -19.25 19.67
CA MET A 57 5.43 -20.54 19.44
C MET A 57 4.51 -21.71 19.80
N THR A 58 3.78 -21.62 20.91
CA THR A 58 2.80 -22.64 21.33
C THR A 58 1.66 -22.78 20.31
N ASN A 59 1.25 -21.67 19.70
CA ASN A 59 0.22 -21.63 18.66
C ASN A 59 0.72 -22.09 17.27
N GLY A 60 2.00 -22.46 17.14
CA GLY A 60 2.54 -23.12 15.96
C GLY A 60 3.40 -22.24 15.04
N ALA A 61 3.89 -21.10 15.53
CA ALA A 61 4.93 -20.36 14.83
C ALA A 61 6.17 -21.25 14.59
N SER A 62 6.76 -21.18 13.40
CA SER A 62 8.01 -21.91 13.09
C SER A 62 9.27 -21.12 13.42
N GLY A 63 9.12 -19.87 13.86
CA GLY A 63 10.15 -19.09 14.50
C GLY A 63 9.67 -17.69 14.87
N HIS A 64 10.52 -16.90 15.51
CA HIS A 64 10.21 -15.52 15.84
C HIS A 64 11.40 -14.57 15.68
N LEU A 65 11.13 -13.28 15.47
CA LEU A 65 12.13 -12.23 15.67
C LEU A 65 12.20 -11.85 17.14
N PHE A 66 13.33 -11.31 17.59
CA PHE A 66 13.43 -10.68 18.90
C PHE A 66 14.54 -9.64 18.96
N SER A 67 14.33 -8.60 19.76
CA SER A 67 15.35 -7.58 20.09
C SER A 67 15.75 -7.62 21.57
N GLN A 68 14.95 -8.29 22.39
CA GLN A 68 15.13 -8.45 23.83
C GLN A 68 14.63 -9.82 24.30
N GLY A 69 15.15 -10.27 25.45
CA GLY A 69 14.87 -11.62 25.98
C GLY A 69 15.74 -12.71 25.33
N ASP A 70 15.37 -13.95 25.59
CA ASP A 70 16.08 -15.15 25.14
C ASP A 70 15.34 -15.85 23.98
N PRO A 71 16.07 -16.48 23.04
CA PRO A 71 15.46 -17.17 21.90
C PRO A 71 14.58 -18.34 22.35
N GLN A 72 13.41 -18.50 21.72
CA GLN A 72 12.50 -19.62 21.93
C GLN A 72 12.44 -20.49 20.67
N GLY A 73 13.10 -21.65 20.68
CA GLY A 73 13.20 -22.53 19.52
C GLY A 73 13.95 -21.84 18.38
N ASN A 74 13.33 -21.78 17.20
CA ASN A 74 13.87 -21.06 16.06
C ASN A 74 13.65 -19.55 16.24
N ALA A 75 14.73 -18.78 16.25
CA ALA A 75 14.65 -17.36 16.53
C ALA A 75 15.69 -16.57 15.75
N ILE A 76 15.43 -15.29 15.48
CA ILE A 76 16.38 -14.39 14.83
C ILE A 76 16.50 -13.12 15.68
N ARG A 77 17.69 -12.89 16.23
CA ARG A 77 18.00 -11.69 17.01
C ARG A 77 18.28 -10.52 16.07
N VAL A 78 17.53 -9.45 16.22
CA VAL A 78 17.67 -8.21 15.45
C VAL A 78 17.75 -7.01 16.39
N LYS A 79 18.24 -5.87 15.89
CA LYS A 79 18.27 -4.64 16.70
C LYS A 79 16.86 -4.06 16.88
N ASP A 80 16.06 -4.13 15.82
CA ASP A 80 14.71 -3.59 15.77
C ASP A 80 13.84 -4.53 14.91
N THR A 81 12.74 -5.00 15.50
CA THR A 81 11.84 -5.97 14.86
C THR A 81 10.92 -5.34 13.81
N LEU A 82 10.63 -4.04 13.91
CA LEU A 82 9.90 -3.29 12.89
C LEU A 82 10.77 -3.10 11.65
N VAL A 83 12.03 -2.71 11.82
CA VAL A 83 12.97 -2.56 10.69
C VAL A 83 13.16 -3.91 9.99
N ALA A 84 13.34 -5.00 10.75
CA ALA A 84 13.45 -6.33 10.17
C ALA A 84 12.19 -6.77 9.40
N LEU A 85 10.98 -6.40 9.87
CA LEU A 85 9.73 -6.62 9.13
C LEU A 85 9.75 -5.88 7.78
N GLN A 86 10.19 -4.63 7.78
CA GLN A 86 10.29 -3.80 6.58
C GLN A 86 11.34 -4.34 5.60
N ASP A 87 12.47 -4.85 6.09
CA ASP A 87 13.50 -5.49 5.26
C ASP A 87 12.98 -6.76 4.59
N LEU A 88 12.25 -7.60 5.34
CA LEU A 88 11.56 -8.76 4.78
C LEU A 88 10.54 -8.34 3.70
N ALA A 89 9.80 -7.26 3.92
CA ALA A 89 8.86 -6.74 2.92
C ALA A 89 9.58 -6.18 1.68
N LYS A 90 10.67 -5.42 1.84
CA LYS A 90 11.53 -4.96 0.73
C LYS A 90 12.06 -6.14 -0.08
N PHE A 91 12.48 -7.21 0.58
CA PHE A 91 12.92 -8.44 -0.08
C PHE A 91 11.78 -9.13 -0.83
N ALA A 92 10.61 -9.29 -0.20
CA ALA A 92 9.44 -9.90 -0.84
C ALA A 92 8.93 -9.06 -2.03
N ARG A 93 8.95 -7.73 -1.92
CA ARG A 93 8.56 -6.80 -2.98
C ARG A 93 9.38 -7.00 -4.25
N LYS A 94 10.69 -7.23 -4.14
CA LYS A 94 11.58 -7.51 -5.29
C LYS A 94 11.20 -8.77 -6.06
N LYS A 95 10.49 -9.72 -5.42
CA LYS A 95 10.02 -10.96 -6.05
C LYS A 95 8.68 -10.80 -6.78
N ILE A 96 7.96 -9.70 -6.55
CA ILE A 96 6.71 -9.38 -7.25
C ILE A 96 7.08 -8.62 -8.53
N THR A 97 6.90 -9.27 -9.68
CA THR A 97 7.20 -8.66 -11.00
C THR A 97 6.04 -7.86 -11.57
N GLY A 98 4.86 -7.99 -10.97
CA GLY A 98 3.68 -7.20 -11.34
C GLY A 98 3.81 -5.73 -10.97
N ASP A 99 2.83 -4.96 -11.45
CA ASP A 99 2.73 -3.54 -11.16
C ASP A 99 2.32 -3.27 -9.72
N VAL A 100 2.82 -2.17 -9.19
CA VAL A 100 2.53 -1.76 -7.82
C VAL A 100 2.00 -0.34 -7.80
N VAL A 101 0.78 -0.21 -7.29
CA VAL A 101 0.07 1.06 -7.18
C VAL A 101 0.21 1.55 -5.75
N GLY A 102 0.87 2.69 -5.55
CA GLY A 102 0.77 3.46 -4.32
C GLY A 102 -0.40 4.44 -4.42
N ILE A 103 -1.24 4.52 -3.38
CA ILE A 103 -2.35 5.48 -3.31
C ILE A 103 -2.23 6.31 -2.05
N THR A 104 -2.06 7.63 -2.19
CA THR A 104 -2.08 8.54 -1.05
C THR A 104 -2.93 9.80 -1.28
N GLY A 105 -3.06 10.60 -0.24
CA GLY A 105 -3.89 11.80 -0.16
C GLY A 105 -4.56 11.96 1.19
N SER A 106 -5.13 13.13 1.47
CA SER A 106 -5.85 13.39 2.72
C SER A 106 -7.19 12.65 2.75
N VAL A 107 -7.91 12.62 1.62
CA VAL A 107 -9.25 12.03 1.49
C VAL A 107 -9.33 11.17 0.22
N GLY A 108 -10.10 10.08 0.22
CA GLY A 108 -10.39 9.28 -0.98
C GLY A 108 -9.46 8.09 -1.25
N LYS A 109 -8.40 7.89 -0.44
CA LYS A 109 -7.45 6.77 -0.58
C LYS A 109 -8.14 5.40 -0.59
N THR A 110 -8.85 5.08 0.49
CA THR A 110 -9.51 3.79 0.67
C THR A 110 -10.60 3.56 -0.38
N THR A 111 -11.40 4.57 -0.68
CA THR A 111 -12.43 4.48 -1.71
C THR A 111 -11.84 4.23 -3.09
N THR A 112 -10.78 4.95 -3.47
CA THR A 112 -10.09 4.75 -4.76
C THR A 112 -9.49 3.35 -4.84
N LYS A 113 -8.83 2.89 -3.78
CA LYS A 113 -8.29 1.53 -3.64
C LYS A 113 -9.38 0.47 -3.83
N ASP A 114 -10.52 0.62 -3.16
CA ASP A 114 -11.60 -0.36 -3.18
C ASP A 114 -12.31 -0.39 -4.55
N ILE A 115 -12.49 0.77 -5.20
CA ILE A 115 -13.02 0.84 -6.58
C ILE A 115 -12.05 0.14 -7.54
N LEU A 116 -10.76 0.46 -7.48
CA LEU A 116 -9.74 -0.16 -8.33
C LEU A 116 -9.71 -1.68 -8.15
N PHE A 117 -9.64 -2.15 -6.90
CA PHE A 117 -9.70 -3.58 -6.60
C PHE A 117 -10.98 -4.23 -7.13
N SER A 118 -12.14 -3.62 -6.90
CA SER A 118 -13.43 -4.14 -7.37
C SER A 118 -13.51 -4.24 -8.90
N SER A 119 -12.89 -3.30 -9.62
CA SER A 119 -12.87 -3.30 -11.09
C SER A 119 -11.97 -4.40 -11.67
N LEU A 120 -10.92 -4.82 -10.95
CA LEU A 120 -9.88 -5.71 -11.48
C LEU A 120 -9.93 -7.14 -10.95
N ARG A 121 -10.51 -7.38 -9.78
CA ARG A 121 -10.45 -8.68 -9.08
C ARG A 121 -10.99 -9.87 -9.88
N ASN A 122 -11.83 -9.62 -10.89
CA ASN A 122 -12.39 -10.66 -11.78
C ASN A 122 -11.65 -10.76 -13.12
N LEU A 123 -10.70 -9.87 -13.39
CA LEU A 123 -9.98 -9.76 -14.67
C LEU A 123 -8.53 -10.25 -14.56
N THR A 124 -7.92 -10.14 -13.38
CA THR A 124 -6.49 -10.39 -13.18
C THR A 124 -6.17 -10.70 -11.71
N GLU A 125 -4.96 -11.17 -11.42
CA GLU A 125 -4.51 -11.45 -10.05
C GLU A 125 -4.14 -10.15 -9.33
N VAL A 126 -4.99 -9.74 -8.39
CA VAL A 126 -4.82 -8.51 -7.61
C VAL A 126 -4.64 -8.84 -6.13
N HIS A 127 -3.65 -8.22 -5.50
CA HIS A 127 -3.50 -8.17 -4.05
C HIS A 127 -3.63 -6.72 -3.57
N VAL A 128 -4.24 -6.50 -2.41
CA VAL A 128 -4.57 -5.15 -1.94
C VAL A 128 -4.42 -5.01 -0.43
N SER A 129 -4.05 -3.81 0.04
CA SER A 129 -4.05 -3.46 1.47
C SER A 129 -5.37 -3.81 2.14
N LYS A 130 -5.30 -4.71 3.13
CA LYS A 130 -6.45 -5.07 3.98
C LYS A 130 -6.79 -3.91 4.91
N ARG A 131 -8.08 -3.56 5.03
CA ARG A 131 -8.56 -2.52 5.97
C ARG A 131 -7.73 -1.23 5.85
N SER A 132 -7.24 -0.71 6.98
CA SER A 132 -6.40 0.48 7.12
C SER A 132 -4.90 0.14 7.21
N TYR A 133 -4.44 -0.93 6.55
CA TYR A 133 -3.01 -1.30 6.51
C TYR A 133 -2.26 -0.38 5.55
N ASN A 134 -2.05 0.84 6.02
CA ASN A 134 -1.50 1.95 5.23
C ASN A 134 -0.29 2.63 5.88
N ASN A 135 0.23 2.06 6.96
CA ASN A 135 1.32 2.64 7.75
C ASN A 135 2.56 1.71 7.76
N GLU A 136 3.56 2.07 8.56
CA GLU A 136 4.87 1.42 8.69
C GLU A 136 4.82 -0.07 9.10
N LEU A 137 3.66 -0.53 9.60
CA LEU A 137 3.39 -1.92 9.96
C LEU A 137 2.50 -2.62 8.92
N GLY A 138 1.37 -2.01 8.58
CA GLY A 138 0.35 -2.62 7.73
C GLY A 138 0.81 -2.81 6.28
N LEU A 139 1.55 -1.85 5.74
CA LEU A 139 2.03 -1.94 4.36
C LEU A 139 3.04 -3.09 4.16
N PRO A 140 4.08 -3.25 5.02
CA PRO A 140 4.95 -4.43 4.98
C PRO A 140 4.18 -5.75 5.07
N LEU A 141 3.21 -5.87 5.98
CA LEU A 141 2.41 -7.08 6.12
C LEU A 141 1.59 -7.40 4.87
N THR A 142 1.05 -6.37 4.21
CA THR A 142 0.34 -6.53 2.93
C THR A 142 1.28 -7.08 1.84
N ILE A 143 2.50 -6.54 1.74
CA ILE A 143 3.49 -7.01 0.76
C ILE A 143 3.90 -8.47 1.04
N LEU A 144 4.09 -8.84 2.31
CA LEU A 144 4.51 -10.18 2.72
C LEU A 144 3.43 -11.26 2.49
N ASP A 145 2.16 -10.86 2.56
CA ASP A 145 0.99 -11.70 2.29
C ASP A 145 0.72 -11.88 0.78
N ALA A 146 1.24 -10.98 -0.07
CA ALA A 146 1.12 -11.09 -1.51
C ALA A 146 1.90 -12.30 -2.07
N LYS A 147 1.34 -12.92 -3.11
CA LYS A 147 2.01 -13.99 -3.86
C LYS A 147 2.99 -13.37 -4.86
N SER A 148 4.09 -14.05 -5.17
CA SER A 148 5.00 -13.60 -6.22
C SER A 148 4.35 -13.57 -7.61
N SER A 149 3.26 -14.32 -7.81
CA SER A 149 2.44 -14.32 -9.05
C SER A 149 1.53 -13.10 -9.20
N THR A 150 1.35 -12.30 -8.13
CA THR A 150 0.47 -11.12 -8.14
C THR A 150 0.83 -10.19 -9.29
N LYS A 151 -0.16 -9.89 -10.13
CA LYS A 151 -0.01 -9.02 -11.30
C LYS A 151 -0.15 -7.56 -10.95
N HIS A 152 -1.02 -7.25 -9.99
CA HIS A 152 -1.24 -5.89 -9.51
C HIS A 152 -1.32 -5.88 -7.98
N LEU A 153 -0.41 -5.16 -7.35
CA LEU A 153 -0.40 -4.93 -5.91
C LEU A 153 -0.85 -3.49 -5.62
N ILE A 154 -1.99 -3.34 -4.95
CA ILE A 154 -2.57 -2.03 -4.64
C ILE A 154 -2.33 -1.71 -3.17
N LEU A 155 -1.50 -0.70 -2.91
CA LEU A 155 -1.06 -0.30 -1.58
C LEU A 155 -1.62 1.08 -1.22
N GLU A 156 -2.41 1.11 -0.15
CA GLU A 156 -2.80 2.38 0.47
C GLU A 156 -1.63 2.91 1.30
N MET A 157 -1.32 4.20 1.19
CA MET A 157 -0.23 4.84 1.93
C MET A 157 -0.75 6.03 2.74
N GLY A 158 -0.74 5.88 4.05
CA GLY A 158 -1.10 6.88 5.05
C GLY A 158 0.14 7.54 5.62
N ALA A 159 0.01 8.81 5.97
CA ALA A 159 1.04 9.50 6.75
C ALA A 159 0.37 10.44 7.74
N ARG A 160 0.88 10.41 8.96
CA ARG A 160 0.56 11.30 10.07
C ARG A 160 1.59 12.40 10.22
N GLY A 161 2.82 12.22 9.72
CA GLY A 161 3.87 13.23 9.76
C GLY A 161 4.76 13.24 8.50
N PRO A 162 5.70 14.20 8.42
CA PRO A 162 6.65 14.31 7.32
C PRO A 162 7.49 13.05 7.13
N GLY A 163 7.91 12.77 5.88
CA GLY A 163 8.79 11.64 5.55
C GLY A 163 8.12 10.27 5.46
N GLN A 164 6.98 10.05 6.12
CA GLN A 164 6.38 8.72 6.19
C GLN A 164 5.93 8.15 4.84
N ILE A 165 5.43 8.96 3.91
CA ILE A 165 5.11 8.46 2.56
C ILE A 165 6.38 8.04 1.80
N ALA A 166 7.50 8.76 1.99
CA ALA A 166 8.77 8.38 1.39
C ALA A 166 9.25 7.02 1.93
N GLU A 167 9.16 6.78 3.24
CA GLU A 167 9.49 5.49 3.86
C GLU A 167 8.62 4.36 3.30
N LEU A 168 7.31 4.59 3.17
CA LEU A 168 6.38 3.61 2.59
C LEU A 168 6.65 3.36 1.10
N ALA A 169 6.95 4.40 0.33
CA ALA A 169 7.28 4.29 -1.08
C ALA A 169 8.62 3.56 -1.30
N GLU A 170 9.61 3.75 -0.41
CA GLU A 170 10.87 3.02 -0.44
C GLU A 170 10.66 1.51 -0.25
N ILE A 171 9.78 1.12 0.68
CA ILE A 171 9.42 -0.28 0.90
C ILE A 171 8.64 -0.84 -0.31
N ALA A 172 7.65 -0.08 -0.77
CA ALA A 172 6.70 -0.51 -1.79
C ALA A 172 7.27 -0.50 -3.20
N ASN A 173 8.26 0.34 -3.50
CA ASN A 173 8.81 0.58 -4.84
C ASN A 173 7.71 0.62 -5.94
N PRO A 174 6.80 1.61 -5.90
CA PRO A 174 5.63 1.65 -6.77
C PRO A 174 6.01 1.93 -8.24
N THR A 175 5.24 1.37 -9.18
CA THR A 175 5.31 1.70 -10.61
C THR A 175 4.22 2.69 -11.02
N ILE A 176 3.15 2.78 -10.24
CA ILE A 176 2.05 3.75 -10.41
C ILE A 176 1.82 4.46 -9.08
N GLY A 177 1.72 5.78 -9.11
CA GLY A 177 1.41 6.61 -7.94
C GLY A 177 0.12 7.40 -8.16
N ILE A 178 -0.86 7.24 -7.27
CA ILE A 178 -2.13 7.99 -7.30
C ILE A 178 -2.15 8.97 -6.13
N ILE A 179 -2.32 10.26 -6.43
CA ILE A 179 -2.57 11.29 -5.42
C ILE A 179 -4.02 11.74 -5.51
N THR A 180 -4.79 11.48 -4.45
CA THR A 180 -6.25 11.73 -4.48
C THR A 180 -6.61 13.20 -4.26
N ARG A 181 -6.19 13.78 -3.14
CA ARG A 181 -6.46 15.17 -2.76
C ARG A 181 -5.55 15.60 -1.62
N VAL A 182 -5.21 16.88 -1.54
CA VAL A 182 -4.57 17.50 -0.37
C VAL A 182 -5.60 18.34 0.37
N ALA A 183 -5.81 18.01 1.65
CA ALA A 183 -6.69 18.74 2.56
C ALA A 183 -6.10 18.74 3.97
N PRO A 184 -6.46 19.71 4.84
CA PRO A 184 -6.04 19.71 6.24
C PRO A 184 -6.42 18.38 6.92
N ALA A 185 -5.42 17.67 7.42
CA ALA A 185 -5.55 16.42 8.16
C ALA A 185 -4.31 16.24 9.03
N HIS A 186 -4.46 15.63 10.21
CA HIS A 186 -3.33 15.43 11.15
C HIS A 186 -2.56 16.74 11.42
N THR A 187 -3.28 17.85 11.57
CA THR A 187 -2.73 19.20 11.70
C THR A 187 -1.86 19.38 12.94
N GLU A 188 -1.93 18.46 13.90
CA GLU A 188 -1.05 18.39 15.06
C GLU A 188 0.40 18.02 14.72
N PHE A 189 0.65 17.41 13.56
CA PHE A 189 1.97 16.96 13.11
C PHE A 189 2.49 17.73 11.88
N PHE A 190 1.63 18.49 11.20
CA PHE A 190 1.98 19.27 10.02
C PHE A 190 1.88 20.76 10.31
N LYS A 191 2.87 21.53 9.85
CA LYS A 191 2.90 22.99 10.03
C LYS A 191 1.78 23.69 9.27
N ASP A 192 1.56 23.26 8.03
CA ASP A 192 0.57 23.82 7.11
C ASP A 192 0.18 22.79 6.04
N ILE A 193 -0.74 23.18 5.17
CA ILE A 193 -1.23 22.35 4.07
C ILE A 193 -0.17 22.07 2.99
N ASP A 194 0.84 22.93 2.87
CA ASP A 194 1.89 22.77 1.86
C ASP A 194 2.88 21.68 2.30
N HIS A 195 3.19 21.57 3.60
CA HIS A 195 3.92 20.42 4.15
C HIS A 195 3.14 19.10 3.99
N ILE A 196 1.81 19.14 4.04
CA ILE A 196 0.98 17.97 3.71
C ILE A 196 1.17 17.61 2.23
N ALA A 197 1.13 18.60 1.33
CA ALA A 197 1.35 18.39 -0.10
C ALA A 197 2.73 17.79 -0.38
N GLU A 198 3.80 18.35 0.18
CA GLU A 198 5.17 17.82 0.08
C GLU A 198 5.23 16.36 0.56
N THR A 199 4.65 16.08 1.73
CA THR A 199 4.61 14.72 2.29
C THR A 199 3.89 13.74 1.36
N LYS A 200 2.79 14.15 0.71
CA LYS A 200 2.09 13.28 -0.26
C LYS A 200 2.85 13.17 -1.59
N GLY A 201 3.49 14.26 -2.03
CA GLY A 201 4.27 14.35 -3.24
C GLY A 201 5.46 13.39 -3.29
N ALA A 202 6.00 13.02 -2.12
CA ALA A 202 7.05 12.00 -2.01
C ALA A 202 6.71 10.68 -2.74
N LEU A 203 5.43 10.27 -2.80
CA LEU A 203 5.04 9.09 -3.59
C LEU A 203 5.40 9.25 -5.07
N ILE A 204 5.20 10.46 -5.63
CA ILE A 204 5.43 10.76 -7.04
C ILE A 204 6.92 10.90 -7.34
N GLU A 205 7.70 11.45 -6.42
CA GLU A 205 9.17 11.53 -6.50
C GLU A 205 9.84 10.15 -6.56
N PHE A 206 9.27 9.16 -5.86
CA PHE A 206 9.79 7.78 -5.83
C PHE A 206 9.45 6.96 -7.08
N LEU A 207 8.59 7.46 -7.97
CA LEU A 207 8.25 6.71 -9.17
C LEU A 207 9.45 6.61 -10.12
N PRO A 208 9.71 5.43 -10.73
CA PRO A 208 10.69 5.33 -11.79
C PRO A 208 10.25 6.15 -13.00
N SER A 209 11.20 6.53 -13.87
CA SER A 209 10.87 7.24 -15.12
C SER A 209 9.98 6.45 -16.07
N SER A 210 9.97 5.11 -15.97
CA SER A 210 9.06 4.23 -16.68
C SER A 210 7.67 4.11 -16.03
N GLY A 211 7.47 4.71 -14.87
CA GLY A 211 6.23 4.65 -14.11
C GLY A 211 5.18 5.65 -14.59
N THR A 212 4.06 5.70 -13.87
CA THR A 212 2.94 6.62 -14.15
C THR A 212 2.47 7.33 -12.88
N ALA A 213 2.46 8.66 -12.91
CA ALA A 213 1.83 9.51 -11.90
C ALA A 213 0.39 9.83 -12.32
N ILE A 214 -0.57 9.51 -11.46
CA ILE A 214 -2.00 9.77 -11.64
C ILE A 214 -2.41 10.86 -10.67
N LEU A 215 -2.71 12.05 -11.19
CA LEU A 215 -2.83 13.28 -10.42
C LEU A 215 -4.22 13.89 -10.56
N ASN A 216 -4.84 14.24 -9.43
CA ASN A 216 -6.09 14.98 -9.41
C ASN A 216 -5.87 16.43 -9.87
N ASN A 217 -6.42 16.79 -11.02
CA ASN A 217 -6.32 18.12 -11.59
C ASN A 217 -7.33 19.12 -11.00
N ASP A 218 -8.35 18.63 -10.28
CA ASP A 218 -9.30 19.48 -9.55
C ASP A 218 -8.65 20.07 -8.27
N ASP A 219 -7.49 19.56 -7.85
CA ASP A 219 -6.71 20.05 -6.72
C ASP A 219 -5.40 20.68 -7.21
N PRO A 220 -5.25 22.02 -7.15
CA PRO A 220 -4.05 22.70 -7.66
C PRO A 220 -2.74 22.20 -7.02
N ARG A 221 -2.75 21.80 -5.74
CA ARG A 221 -1.54 21.29 -5.08
C ARG A 221 -1.13 19.94 -5.63
N VAL A 222 -2.11 19.11 -5.98
CA VAL A 222 -1.86 17.81 -6.59
C VAL A 222 -1.44 17.96 -8.04
N ALA A 223 -2.08 18.85 -8.80
CA ALA A 223 -1.70 19.16 -10.18
C ALA A 223 -0.23 19.61 -10.28
N GLU A 224 0.23 20.45 -9.35
CA GLU A 224 1.61 20.93 -9.29
C GLU A 224 2.64 19.82 -9.03
N MET A 225 2.24 18.68 -8.45
CA MET A 225 3.13 17.52 -8.25
C MET A 225 3.60 16.89 -9.57
N ALA A 226 3.00 17.23 -10.70
CA ALA A 226 3.50 16.87 -12.02
C ALA A 226 4.98 17.27 -12.23
N LYS A 227 5.44 18.33 -11.56
CA LYS A 227 6.82 18.82 -11.64
C LYS A 227 7.83 17.98 -10.85
N LEU A 228 7.36 17.06 -10.01
CA LEU A 228 8.20 16.26 -9.11
C LEU A 228 8.75 14.98 -9.74
N THR A 229 8.34 14.65 -10.97
CA THR A 229 8.69 13.37 -11.59
C THR A 229 8.97 13.49 -13.09
N ASN A 230 9.75 12.55 -13.61
CA ASN A 230 9.92 12.32 -15.05
C ASN A 230 9.06 11.14 -15.55
N ALA A 231 8.27 10.54 -14.66
CA ALA A 231 7.30 9.51 -15.02
C ALA A 231 6.22 10.05 -15.96
N ARG A 232 5.49 9.15 -16.61
CA ARG A 232 4.31 9.54 -17.40
C ARG A 232 3.27 10.19 -16.48
N ILE A 233 2.72 11.32 -16.90
CA ILE A 233 1.63 11.98 -16.16
C ILE A 233 0.29 11.66 -16.80
N VAL A 234 -0.69 11.26 -15.99
CA VAL A 234 -2.09 11.14 -16.35
C VAL A 234 -2.90 11.95 -15.35
N THR A 235 -3.59 12.98 -15.82
CA THR A 235 -4.44 13.80 -14.97
C THR A 235 -5.88 13.31 -14.99
N TYR A 236 -6.55 13.38 -13.84
CA TYR A 236 -7.99 13.12 -13.77
C TYR A 236 -8.71 14.24 -13.02
N GLY A 237 -9.98 14.46 -13.29
CA GLY A 237 -10.76 15.53 -12.69
C GLY A 237 -12.07 15.75 -13.42
N LEU A 238 -12.92 16.63 -12.91
CA LEU A 238 -14.17 17.00 -13.60
C LEU A 238 -13.91 18.00 -14.73
N GLU A 239 -12.85 18.80 -14.62
CA GLU A 239 -12.50 19.83 -15.60
C GLU A 239 -11.01 19.76 -15.98
N ASN A 240 -10.71 20.10 -17.24
CA ASN A 240 -9.34 20.29 -17.75
C ASN A 240 -8.35 19.12 -17.48
N ALA A 241 -8.83 17.87 -17.45
CA ALA A 241 -8.01 16.70 -17.17
C ALA A 241 -7.95 15.72 -18.36
N THR A 242 -7.01 14.78 -18.32
CA THR A 242 -6.87 13.70 -19.31
C THR A 242 -8.03 12.72 -19.25
N VAL A 243 -8.50 12.44 -18.03
CA VAL A 243 -9.63 11.55 -17.73
C VAL A 243 -10.71 12.36 -17.01
N THR A 244 -11.88 12.51 -17.63
CA THR A 244 -12.97 13.36 -17.13
C THR A 244 -14.31 12.63 -17.05
N ALA A 245 -15.24 13.19 -16.27
CA ALA A 245 -16.63 12.73 -16.22
C ALA A 245 -17.62 13.88 -16.48
N GLU A 246 -18.67 13.57 -17.22
CA GLU A 246 -19.81 14.44 -17.48
C GLU A 246 -21.13 13.69 -17.28
N ASN A 247 -22.26 14.39 -17.43
CA ASN A 247 -23.61 13.81 -17.32
C ASN A 247 -23.82 13.04 -16.01
N ILE A 248 -23.30 13.57 -14.90
CA ILE A 248 -23.35 12.94 -13.58
C ILE A 248 -24.78 13.02 -13.04
N SER A 249 -25.36 11.86 -12.73
CA SER A 249 -26.70 11.73 -12.16
C SER A 249 -26.68 10.80 -10.95
N ILE A 250 -27.24 11.27 -9.83
CA ILE A 250 -27.38 10.48 -8.60
C ILE A 250 -28.79 9.89 -8.58
N GLY A 251 -28.88 8.57 -8.64
CA GLY A 251 -30.15 7.84 -8.60
C GLY A 251 -30.75 7.79 -7.18
N ASN A 252 -32.06 7.58 -7.11
CA ASN A 252 -32.79 7.40 -5.85
C ASN A 252 -32.36 6.15 -5.06
N ASP A 253 -31.66 5.23 -5.70
CA ASP A 253 -31.10 4.02 -5.10
C ASP A 253 -29.66 4.20 -4.62
N LEU A 254 -29.24 5.45 -4.40
CA LEU A 254 -27.92 5.84 -3.91
C LEU A 254 -26.77 5.41 -4.83
N THR A 255 -27.04 5.24 -6.12
CA THR A 255 -26.01 5.02 -7.13
C THR A 255 -25.70 6.30 -7.90
N THR A 256 -24.51 6.36 -8.49
CA THR A 256 -24.11 7.50 -9.34
C THR A 256 -23.77 6.98 -10.72
N SER A 257 -24.46 7.49 -11.73
CA SER A 257 -24.18 7.23 -13.15
C SER A 257 -23.49 8.44 -13.77
N PHE A 258 -22.55 8.20 -14.66
CA PHE A 258 -21.80 9.26 -15.35
C PHE A 258 -21.21 8.73 -16.66
N GLN A 259 -20.92 9.64 -17.57
CA GLN A 259 -20.19 9.37 -18.78
C GLN A 259 -18.72 9.72 -18.54
N ILE A 260 -17.82 8.77 -18.72
CA ILE A 260 -16.38 8.96 -18.62
C ILE A 260 -15.78 9.15 -20.01
N THR A 261 -14.88 10.12 -20.13
CA THR A 261 -14.05 10.33 -21.33
C THR A 261 -12.59 10.14 -20.95
N THR A 262 -11.90 9.28 -21.71
CA THR A 262 -10.49 8.97 -21.54
C THR A 262 -9.77 9.04 -22.89
N PRO A 263 -8.42 9.08 -22.93
CA PRO A 263 -7.67 8.96 -24.18
C PRO A 263 -7.89 7.63 -24.91
N TRP A 264 -8.43 6.62 -24.23
CA TRP A 264 -8.66 5.28 -24.76
C TRP A 264 -10.11 5.06 -25.21
N GLY A 265 -11.00 6.03 -24.98
CA GLY A 265 -12.40 5.94 -25.35
C GLY A 265 -13.34 6.57 -24.34
N THR A 266 -14.62 6.55 -24.68
CA THR A 266 -15.72 7.08 -23.88
C THR A 266 -16.67 5.95 -23.51
N ALA A 267 -17.17 5.95 -22.27
CA ALA A 267 -18.12 4.96 -21.79
C ALA A 267 -19.13 5.58 -20.82
N THR A 268 -20.33 5.03 -20.75
CA THR A 268 -21.28 5.33 -19.67
C THR A 268 -21.14 4.26 -18.60
N THR A 269 -20.93 4.68 -17.36
CA THR A 269 -20.73 3.77 -16.22
C THR A 269 -21.57 4.19 -15.03
N ARG A 270 -21.61 3.30 -14.02
CA ARG A 270 -22.38 3.45 -12.80
C ARG A 270 -21.63 2.85 -11.63
N ILE A 271 -21.56 3.59 -10.52
CA ILE A 271 -21.01 3.12 -9.25
C ILE A 271 -22.13 3.02 -8.21
N ASN A 272 -22.06 2.00 -7.35
CA ASN A 272 -23.06 1.73 -6.31
C ASN A 272 -22.83 2.55 -5.03
N ILE A 273 -22.32 3.78 -5.19
CA ILE A 273 -22.08 4.71 -4.11
C ILE A 273 -22.50 6.12 -4.56
N PRO A 274 -23.16 6.91 -3.69
CA PRO A 274 -23.67 8.22 -4.07
C PRO A 274 -22.56 9.27 -4.00
N GLY A 275 -22.69 10.31 -4.82
CA GLY A 275 -21.95 11.57 -4.66
C GLY A 275 -20.83 11.79 -5.67
N VAL A 276 -20.67 13.06 -6.08
CA VAL A 276 -19.71 13.49 -7.10
C VAL A 276 -18.26 13.20 -6.70
N HIS A 277 -17.91 13.30 -5.42
CA HIS A 277 -16.56 12.96 -4.93
C HIS A 277 -16.19 11.49 -5.21
N ASN A 278 -17.16 10.59 -5.27
CA ASN A 278 -16.93 9.19 -5.62
C ASN A 278 -16.77 8.99 -7.13
N VAL A 279 -17.30 9.87 -7.97
CA VAL A 279 -16.98 9.93 -9.40
C VAL A 279 -15.50 10.26 -9.56
N THR A 280 -14.99 11.29 -8.87
CA THR A 280 -13.56 11.66 -8.90
C THR A 280 -12.66 10.51 -8.42
N ASN A 281 -13.04 9.78 -7.36
CA ASN A 281 -12.31 8.57 -6.94
C ASN A 281 -12.35 7.45 -8.00
N ALA A 282 -13.47 7.30 -8.71
CA ALA A 282 -13.60 6.34 -9.81
C ALA A 282 -12.72 6.71 -11.01
N LEU A 283 -12.61 8.00 -11.35
CA LEU A 283 -11.70 8.47 -12.40
C LEU A 283 -10.24 8.13 -12.10
N ALA A 284 -9.81 8.29 -10.84
CA ALA A 284 -8.47 7.90 -10.39
C ALA A 284 -8.22 6.40 -10.57
N ALA A 285 -9.18 5.56 -10.15
CA ALA A 285 -9.09 4.11 -10.31
C ALA A 285 -9.08 3.68 -11.79
N ILE A 286 -9.96 4.24 -12.62
CA ILE A 286 -10.01 3.92 -14.05
C ILE A 286 -8.72 4.35 -14.75
N SER A 287 -8.15 5.50 -14.39
CA SER A 287 -6.86 5.96 -14.92
C SER A 287 -5.73 4.94 -14.71
N ALA A 288 -5.74 4.22 -13.57
CA ALA A 288 -4.81 3.14 -13.28
C ALA A 288 -5.14 1.87 -14.07
N GLY A 289 -6.42 1.45 -14.11
CA GLY A 289 -6.88 0.29 -14.87
C GLY A 289 -6.56 0.40 -16.38
N CYS A 290 -6.72 1.60 -16.96
CA CYS A 290 -6.37 1.87 -18.36
C CYS A 290 -4.88 1.71 -18.66
N GLN A 291 -3.96 1.89 -17.69
CA GLN A 291 -2.53 1.63 -17.92
C GLN A 291 -2.26 0.16 -18.25
N TRP A 292 -3.15 -0.73 -17.80
CA TRP A 292 -3.07 -2.17 -18.04
C TRP A 292 -3.94 -2.65 -19.19
N GLY A 293 -4.65 -1.75 -19.88
CA GLY A 293 -5.64 -2.11 -20.89
C GLY A 293 -6.89 -2.78 -20.30
N LEU A 294 -7.18 -2.54 -19.01
CA LEU A 294 -8.29 -3.14 -18.27
C LEU A 294 -9.30 -2.09 -17.75
N GLY A 295 -9.21 -0.86 -18.26
CA GLY A 295 -10.08 0.26 -17.86
C GLY A 295 -11.27 0.48 -18.78
#